data_AF-A0A6V7WBI3-F1
#
_entry.id   AF-A0A6V7WBI3-F1
#
_cell.length_a   1.000
_cell.length_b   1.000
_cell.length_c   1.000
_cell.angle_alpha   90.00
_cell.angle_beta   90.00
_cell.angle_gamma   90.00
#
_symmetry.space_group_name_H-M   'P 1'
#
loop_
_entity.id
_entity.type
_entity.pdbx_description
1 polymer ?
#
loop_
_entity_poly.entity_id
_entity_poly.type
_entity_poly.pdbx_seq_one_letter_code
_entity_poly.pdbx_strand_id
1 'polypeptide(L)'
;MAFGIALSYYNFKHSESYLDINFTFIPQVIFLSCIFVYLCLEIVAKWLFFNNEGKYYFLGNYYPGARCAPSLLIGLINMFMMKSRKTGFTIDDDSREPGPNCHLNYWYPGQGFFESIFIPISTGCIFVMLFAKPYKLWQQQKQRLYGGHTNLSVHANLSEDGAEVIHHGGNSTTPTKKDLKEFDLGDTFVYQAIHTIEFALGCISHTASYLRLWALSLAHAQLSDVLWTMVFRMGLLQGGYLGAVLTYFVFLVFATMTVFILVLMEGLSAFLHALRLHWVEFQSKFYAGTGHLFMPFSFITVLEEARIAEETFN
;
A
#
# COMPACT_ATOMS: atom_id res chain seq x y z
N MET A 1 3.96 -2.62 1.45
CA MET A 1 2.49 -2.81 1.32
C MET A 1 2.00 -4.15 1.87
N ALA A 2 2.42 -5.30 1.31
CA ALA A 2 1.98 -6.63 1.77
C ALA A 2 2.23 -6.88 3.27
N PHE A 3 3.40 -6.45 3.78
CA PHE A 3 3.71 -6.54 5.20
C PHE A 3 2.72 -5.79 6.11
N GLY A 4 2.27 -4.59 5.72
CA GLY A 4 1.28 -3.84 6.50
C GLY A 4 -0.09 -4.54 6.56
N ILE A 5 -0.49 -5.22 5.48
CA ILE A 5 -1.70 -6.05 5.48
C ILE A 5 -1.50 -7.30 6.35
N ALA A 6 -0.32 -7.91 6.33
CA ALA A 6 -0.01 -9.02 7.23
C ALA A 6 -0.10 -8.63 8.72
N LEU A 7 0.28 -7.40 9.09
CA LEU A 7 0.06 -6.88 10.45
C LEU A 7 -1.42 -6.72 10.79
N SER A 8 -2.25 -6.32 9.82
CA SER A 8 -3.70 -6.26 9.97
C SER A 8 -4.30 -7.63 10.34
N TYR A 9 -3.78 -8.73 9.77
CA TYR A 9 -4.17 -10.08 10.16
C TYR A 9 -3.88 -10.41 11.62
N TYR A 10 -2.70 -10.03 12.13
CA TYR A 10 -2.38 -10.22 13.53
C TYR A 10 -3.31 -9.44 14.45
N ASN A 11 -3.70 -8.22 14.05
CA ASN A 11 -4.68 -7.42 14.78
C ASN A 11 -6.05 -8.11 14.83
N PHE A 12 -6.58 -8.57 13.69
CA PHE A 12 -7.86 -9.29 13.67
C PHE A 12 -7.84 -10.62 14.42
N LYS A 13 -6.68 -11.30 14.44
CA LYS A 13 -6.48 -12.51 15.24
C LYS A 13 -6.51 -12.21 16.74
N HIS A 14 -5.93 -11.09 17.16
CA HIS A 14 -5.95 -10.68 18.56
C HIS A 14 -7.36 -10.28 19.03
N SER A 15 -8.13 -9.61 18.17
CA SER A 15 -9.51 -9.20 18.47
C SER A 15 -10.58 -10.30 18.28
N GLU A 16 -10.18 -11.55 17.97
CA GLU A 16 -11.05 -12.72 17.74
C GLU A 16 -12.22 -12.54 16.73
N SER A 17 -12.09 -11.59 15.80
CA SER A 17 -13.14 -11.30 14.80
C SER A 17 -13.00 -12.16 13.53
N TYR A 18 -13.48 -13.41 13.57
CA TYR A 18 -13.47 -14.33 12.42
C TYR A 18 -14.21 -13.81 11.18
N LEU A 19 -15.21 -12.94 11.36
CA LEU A 19 -15.96 -12.33 10.27
C LEU A 19 -15.06 -11.39 9.43
N ASP A 20 -14.26 -10.57 10.09
CA ASP A 20 -13.37 -9.61 9.42
C ASP A 20 -12.20 -10.29 8.73
N ILE A 21 -11.68 -11.37 9.31
CA ILE A 21 -10.63 -12.18 8.69
C ILE A 21 -11.12 -12.74 7.34
N ASN A 22 -12.31 -13.33 7.30
CA ASN A 22 -12.80 -14.00 6.10
C ASN A 22 -13.31 -13.03 5.02
N PHE A 23 -13.98 -11.94 5.40
CA PHE A 23 -14.65 -11.05 4.44
C PHE A 23 -13.94 -9.74 4.16
N THR A 24 -12.94 -9.37 4.98
CA THR A 24 -12.13 -8.16 4.77
C THR A 24 -10.71 -8.55 4.41
N PHE A 25 -9.99 -9.28 5.27
CA PHE A 25 -8.57 -9.56 5.06
C PHE A 25 -8.28 -10.49 3.86
N ILE A 26 -8.97 -11.62 3.74
CA ILE A 26 -8.72 -12.59 2.65
C ILE A 26 -8.93 -11.96 1.27
N PRO A 27 -10.07 -11.29 0.98
CA PRO A 27 -10.27 -10.62 -0.30
C PRO A 27 -9.22 -9.53 -0.58
N GLN A 28 -8.81 -8.76 0.44
CA GLN A 28 -7.77 -7.73 0.28
C GLN A 28 -6.42 -8.32 -0.13
N VAL A 29 -6.00 -9.44 0.48
CA VAL A 29 -4.75 -10.13 0.14
C VAL A 29 -4.81 -10.72 -1.26
N ILE A 30 -5.91 -11.40 -1.61
CA ILE A 30 -6.08 -12.01 -2.93
C ILE A 30 -6.05 -10.93 -4.01
N PHE A 31 -6.80 -9.83 -3.83
CA PHE A 31 -6.81 -8.69 -4.75
C PHE A 31 -5.40 -8.11 -4.97
N LEU A 32 -4.66 -7.82 -3.89
CA LEU A 32 -3.30 -7.30 -3.97
C LEU A 32 -2.35 -8.29 -4.66
N SER A 33 -2.48 -9.59 -4.36
CA SER A 33 -1.63 -10.62 -4.92
C SER A 33 -1.84 -10.82 -6.42
N CYS A 34 -3.09 -10.83 -6.88
CA CYS A 34 -3.43 -11.03 -8.28
C CYS A 34 -2.91 -9.91 -9.19
N ILE A 35 -2.86 -8.66 -8.72
CA ILE A 35 -2.44 -7.52 -9.54
C ILE A 35 -0.96 -7.18 -9.29
N PHE A 36 -0.60 -6.83 -8.07
CA PHE A 36 0.69 -6.21 -7.79
C PHE A 36 1.81 -7.21 -7.51
N VAL A 37 1.51 -8.32 -6.82
CA VAL A 37 2.52 -9.38 -6.63
C VAL A 37 2.82 -10.03 -7.98
N TYR A 38 1.80 -10.24 -8.82
CA TYR A 38 1.99 -10.69 -10.20
C TYR A 38 2.92 -9.74 -10.99
N LEU A 39 2.66 -8.42 -10.97
CA LEU A 39 3.54 -7.43 -11.61
C LEU A 39 4.99 -7.49 -11.09
N CYS A 40 5.20 -7.66 -9.78
CA CYS A 40 6.54 -7.82 -9.21
C CYS A 40 7.24 -9.09 -9.70
N LEU A 41 6.52 -10.21 -9.79
CA LEU A 41 7.04 -11.46 -10.35
C LEU A 41 7.42 -11.29 -11.82
N GLU A 42 6.61 -10.54 -12.60
CA GLU A 42 6.94 -10.20 -13.98
C GLU A 42 8.24 -9.37 -14.09
N ILE A 43 8.46 -8.38 -13.21
CA ILE A 43 9.72 -7.61 -13.18
C ILE A 43 10.92 -8.53 -12.94
N VAL A 44 10.83 -9.40 -11.93
CA VAL A 44 11.91 -10.33 -11.59
C VAL A 44 12.16 -11.32 -12.72
N ALA A 45 11.09 -11.88 -13.30
CA ALA A 45 11.20 -12.76 -14.47
C ALA A 45 11.87 -12.05 -15.65
N LYS A 46 11.49 -10.79 -15.93
CA LYS A 46 12.10 -10.01 -16.99
C LYS A 46 13.61 -9.82 -16.77
N TRP A 47 14.05 -9.58 -15.54
CA TRP A 47 15.47 -9.45 -15.20
C TRP A 47 16.25 -10.77 -15.34
N LEU A 48 15.63 -11.90 -14.98
CA LEU A 48 16.30 -13.20 -15.03
C LEU A 48 16.43 -13.75 -16.45
N PHE A 49 15.43 -13.51 -17.30
CA PHE A 49 15.35 -14.17 -18.60
C PHE A 49 16.01 -13.33 -19.71
N PHE A 50 15.77 -12.01 -19.81
CA PHE A 50 16.27 -11.25 -20.96
C PHE A 50 17.76 -10.88 -20.86
N ASN A 51 18.63 -11.67 -21.51
CA ASN A 51 20.06 -11.37 -21.70
C ASN A 51 20.37 -10.85 -23.12
N ASN A 52 21.48 -10.12 -23.28
CA ASN A 52 21.90 -9.44 -24.50
C ASN A 52 22.33 -10.42 -25.63
N GLU A 53 22.78 -11.62 -25.27
CA GLU A 53 23.26 -12.65 -26.22
C GLU A 53 22.13 -13.50 -26.83
N GLY A 54 20.89 -13.29 -26.37
CA GLY A 54 19.61 -13.76 -26.94
C GLY A 54 19.67 -14.93 -27.91
N LYS A 55 19.56 -16.17 -27.39
CA LYS A 55 19.31 -17.42 -28.15
C LYS A 55 19.13 -18.63 -27.23
N TYR A 56 18.42 -18.50 -26.12
CA TYR A 56 18.13 -19.64 -25.26
C TYR A 56 16.66 -20.08 -25.44
N TYR A 57 16.47 -21.39 -25.64
CA TYR A 57 15.15 -22.01 -25.62
C TYR A 57 14.79 -22.27 -24.15
N PHE A 58 13.75 -21.61 -23.67
CA PHE A 58 13.21 -21.87 -22.34
C PHE A 58 11.72 -22.11 -22.48
N LEU A 59 11.15 -23.09 -21.77
CA LEU A 59 9.70 -23.34 -21.81
C LEU A 59 9.11 -23.51 -23.24
N GLY A 60 9.89 -24.05 -24.19
CA GLY A 60 9.44 -24.35 -25.55
C GLY A 60 9.40 -23.18 -26.54
N ASN A 61 9.74 -21.95 -26.15
CA ASN A 61 9.70 -20.77 -27.02
C ASN A 61 11.10 -20.18 -27.26
N TYR A 62 11.31 -19.59 -28.44
CA TYR A 62 12.52 -18.83 -28.77
C TYR A 62 12.44 -17.43 -28.16
N TYR A 63 13.39 -17.09 -27.29
CA TYR A 63 13.50 -15.74 -26.72
C TYR A 63 14.51 -14.91 -27.54
N PRO A 64 14.04 -14.01 -28.42
CA PRO A 64 14.92 -13.04 -29.07
C PRO A 64 15.54 -12.11 -28.02
N GLY A 65 16.77 -11.64 -28.27
CA GLY A 65 17.50 -10.76 -27.36
C GLY A 65 16.81 -9.41 -27.09
N ALA A 66 17.54 -8.47 -26.50
CA ALA A 66 17.02 -7.22 -25.92
C ALA A 66 16.03 -6.39 -26.78
N ARG A 67 16.05 -6.54 -28.11
CA ARG A 67 15.13 -5.84 -29.04
C ARG A 67 13.66 -6.19 -28.86
N CYS A 68 13.35 -7.39 -28.39
CA CYS A 68 11.98 -7.86 -28.18
C CYS A 68 11.61 -7.92 -26.70
N ALA A 69 12.35 -7.19 -25.84
CA ALA A 69 12.04 -7.11 -24.44
C ALA A 69 10.64 -6.49 -24.24
N PRO A 70 9.71 -7.22 -23.62
CA PRO A 70 8.32 -6.81 -23.50
C PRO A 70 8.13 -5.64 -22.51
N SER A 71 7.15 -4.78 -22.78
CA SER A 71 6.81 -3.65 -21.92
C SER A 71 5.76 -4.06 -20.87
N LEU A 72 6.20 -4.09 -19.60
CA LEU A 72 5.36 -4.48 -18.46
C LEU A 72 4.13 -3.57 -18.28
N LEU A 73 4.30 -2.27 -18.54
CA LEU A 73 3.23 -1.29 -18.39
C LEU A 73 2.09 -1.56 -19.38
N ILE A 74 2.39 -1.78 -20.68
CA ILE A 74 1.35 -2.09 -21.65
C ILE A 74 0.78 -3.50 -21.43
N GLY A 75 1.59 -4.43 -20.91
CA GLY A 75 1.13 -5.74 -20.46
C GLY A 75 0.04 -5.63 -19.40
N LEU A 76 0.29 -4.84 -18.36
CA LEU A 76 -0.68 -4.58 -17.29
C LEU A 76 -1.95 -3.90 -17.83
N ILE A 77 -1.83 -2.91 -18.73
CA ILE A 77 -3.00 -2.27 -19.36
C ILE A 77 -3.81 -3.27 -20.18
N ASN A 78 -3.15 -4.07 -21.02
CA ASN A 78 -3.80 -5.07 -21.86
C ASN A 78 -4.44 -6.20 -21.05
N MET A 79 -3.88 -6.52 -19.87
CA MET A 79 -4.46 -7.46 -18.91
C MET A 79 -5.84 -6.97 -18.43
N PHE A 80 -5.95 -5.71 -18.01
CA PHE A 80 -7.23 -5.12 -17.59
C PHE A 80 -8.21 -4.89 -18.75
N MET A 81 -7.70 -4.63 -19.96
CA MET A 81 -8.52 -4.46 -21.16
C MET A 81 -8.93 -5.79 -21.83
N MET A 82 -8.52 -6.95 -21.30
CA MET A 82 -8.78 -8.29 -21.87
C MET A 82 -8.46 -8.41 -23.37
N LYS A 83 -7.36 -7.79 -23.82
CA LYS A 83 -6.96 -7.83 -25.23
C LYS A 83 -6.21 -9.13 -25.53
N SER A 84 -6.72 -9.93 -26.48
CA SER A 84 -6.03 -11.14 -26.94
C SER A 84 -4.75 -10.78 -27.72
N ARG A 85 -3.65 -11.48 -27.40
CA ARG A 85 -2.32 -11.31 -28.00
C ARG A 85 -1.86 -12.61 -28.67
N LYS A 86 -0.87 -12.52 -29.56
CA LYS A 86 -0.26 -13.70 -30.18
C LYS A 86 0.73 -14.36 -29.20
N THR A 87 0.82 -15.69 -29.22
CA THR A 87 1.77 -16.47 -28.44
C THR A 87 3.13 -16.50 -29.13
N GLY A 88 4.21 -16.24 -28.39
CA GLY A 88 5.57 -16.32 -28.92
C GLY A 88 6.07 -15.04 -29.57
N PHE A 89 7.34 -15.03 -29.94
CA PHE A 89 8.05 -13.85 -30.43
C PHE A 89 8.34 -13.88 -31.96
N THR A 90 8.01 -14.97 -32.64
CA THR A 90 8.25 -15.21 -34.07
C THR A 90 6.97 -15.06 -34.90
N ILE A 91 7.12 -14.78 -36.20
CA ILE A 91 5.99 -14.65 -37.16
C ILE A 91 5.40 -16.02 -37.49
N ASP A 92 6.29 -17.00 -37.68
CA ASP A 92 5.99 -18.41 -37.95
C ASP A 92 7.00 -19.27 -37.16
N ASP A 93 6.63 -20.48 -36.74
CA ASP A 93 7.55 -21.42 -36.05
C ASP A 93 8.77 -21.80 -36.92
N ASP A 94 8.66 -21.65 -38.24
CA ASP A 94 9.69 -21.98 -39.23
C ASP A 94 10.63 -20.79 -39.54
N SER A 95 10.09 -19.57 -39.48
CA SER A 95 10.82 -18.34 -39.72
C SER A 95 11.32 -17.77 -38.39
N ARG A 96 12.58 -18.08 -38.02
CA ARG A 96 13.27 -17.60 -36.79
C ARG A 96 13.44 -16.06 -36.70
N GLU A 97 12.67 -15.29 -37.46
CA GLU A 97 12.68 -13.84 -37.48
C GLU A 97 11.68 -13.28 -36.45
N PRO A 98 12.10 -12.27 -35.65
CA PRO A 98 11.19 -11.61 -34.72
C PRO A 98 10.10 -10.86 -35.47
N GLY A 99 8.84 -11.09 -35.10
CA GLY A 99 7.72 -10.43 -35.76
C GLY A 99 7.60 -8.94 -35.48
N PRO A 100 6.93 -8.17 -36.38
CA PRO A 100 6.57 -6.79 -36.09
C PRO A 100 5.70 -6.77 -34.82
N ASN A 101 6.10 -5.97 -33.83
CA ASN A 101 5.48 -5.88 -32.50
C ASN A 101 5.75 -7.07 -31.53
N CYS A 102 6.90 -7.74 -31.63
CA CYS A 102 7.31 -8.79 -30.69
C CYS A 102 7.29 -8.37 -29.19
N HIS A 103 7.45 -7.09 -28.88
CA HIS A 103 7.40 -6.54 -27.51
C HIS A 103 5.99 -6.54 -26.89
N LEU A 104 4.95 -6.78 -27.70
CA LEU A 104 3.54 -6.78 -27.28
C LEU A 104 2.95 -8.19 -27.12
N ASN A 105 3.68 -9.24 -27.51
CA ASN A 105 3.19 -10.63 -27.50
C ASN A 105 3.28 -11.27 -26.11
N TYR A 106 2.62 -12.43 -25.96
CA TYR A 106 2.77 -13.22 -24.73
C TYR A 106 4.18 -13.78 -24.62
N TRP A 107 4.79 -13.56 -23.45
CA TRP A 107 6.22 -13.75 -23.25
C TRP A 107 6.61 -15.11 -22.64
N TYR A 108 5.69 -15.81 -21.98
CA TYR A 108 5.85 -17.13 -21.36
C TYR A 108 4.59 -17.96 -21.65
N PRO A 109 4.71 -19.29 -21.78
CA PRO A 109 3.55 -20.13 -22.10
C PRO A 109 2.54 -20.14 -20.94
N GLY A 110 1.28 -19.89 -21.26
CA GLY A 110 0.21 -19.81 -20.26
C GLY A 110 -0.03 -18.43 -19.66
N GLN A 111 0.65 -17.38 -20.10
CA GLN A 111 0.40 -16.00 -19.64
C GLN A 111 -1.08 -15.60 -19.80
N GLY A 112 -1.67 -15.85 -20.97
CA GLY A 112 -3.08 -15.56 -21.20
C GLY A 112 -4.03 -16.34 -20.28
N PHE A 113 -3.65 -17.54 -19.83
CA PHE A 113 -4.46 -18.32 -18.88
C PHE A 113 -4.44 -17.68 -17.48
N PHE A 114 -3.25 -17.33 -16.97
CA PHE A 114 -3.13 -16.68 -15.66
C PHE A 114 -3.79 -15.30 -15.63
N GLU A 115 -3.57 -14.47 -16.65
CA GLU A 115 -4.20 -13.14 -16.76
C GLU A 115 -5.73 -13.24 -16.83
N SER A 116 -6.26 -14.20 -17.60
CA SER A 116 -7.70 -14.45 -17.71
C SER A 116 -8.31 -14.93 -16.39
N ILE A 117 -7.55 -15.60 -15.53
CA ILE A 117 -8.00 -16.05 -14.20
C ILE A 117 -7.90 -14.94 -13.15
N PHE A 118 -6.83 -14.14 -13.15
CA PHE A 118 -6.60 -13.13 -12.11
C PHE A 118 -7.61 -11.98 -12.15
N ILE A 119 -8.04 -11.55 -13.34
CA ILE A 119 -9.04 -10.46 -13.48
C ILE A 119 -10.42 -10.81 -12.86
N PRO A 120 -11.07 -11.94 -13.18
CA PRO A 120 -12.36 -12.28 -12.59
C PRO A 120 -12.25 -12.56 -11.08
N ILE A 121 -11.14 -13.17 -10.62
CA ILE A 121 -10.90 -13.36 -9.18
C ILE A 121 -10.81 -12.01 -8.47
N SER A 122 -10.02 -11.08 -9.02
CA SER A 122 -9.86 -9.73 -8.48
C SER A 122 -11.18 -8.96 -8.42
N THR A 123 -11.95 -8.98 -9.51
CA THR A 123 -13.28 -8.34 -9.56
C THR A 123 -14.26 -8.99 -8.58
N GLY A 124 -14.26 -10.33 -8.50
CA GLY A 124 -15.09 -11.08 -7.54
C GLY A 124 -14.75 -10.73 -6.09
N CYS A 125 -13.48 -10.52 -5.74
CA CYS A 125 -13.06 -10.12 -4.40
C CYS A 125 -13.66 -8.76 -3.98
N ILE A 126 -13.75 -7.80 -4.92
CA ILE A 126 -14.38 -6.49 -4.66
C ILE A 126 -15.86 -6.68 -4.33
N PHE A 127 -16.58 -7.50 -5.11
CA PHE A 127 -17.99 -7.79 -4.85
C PHE A 127 -18.22 -8.53 -3.53
N VAL A 128 -17.36 -9.50 -3.20
CA VAL A 128 -17.41 -10.21 -1.91
C VAL A 128 -17.23 -9.24 -0.75
N MET A 129 -16.26 -8.32 -0.84
CA MET A 129 -16.00 -7.34 0.21
C MET A 129 -17.18 -6.39 0.43
N LEU A 130 -17.85 -5.96 -0.66
CA LEU A 130 -18.97 -5.04 -0.60
C LEU A 130 -20.26 -5.68 -0.04
N PHE A 131 -20.60 -6.90 -0.46
CA PHE A 131 -21.87 -7.53 -0.10
C PHE A 131 -21.80 -8.51 1.06
N ALA A 132 -20.70 -9.27 1.23
CA ALA A 132 -20.71 -10.42 2.12
C ALA A 132 -20.70 -10.03 3.61
N LYS A 133 -20.02 -8.94 3.98
CA LYS A 133 -19.97 -8.44 5.36
C LYS A 133 -21.32 -7.88 5.84
N PRO A 134 -21.98 -6.94 5.14
CA PRO A 134 -23.30 -6.44 5.57
C PRO A 134 -24.36 -7.55 5.54
N TYR A 135 -24.29 -8.46 4.56
CA TYR A 135 -25.22 -9.58 4.47
C TYR A 135 -25.12 -10.55 5.65
N LYS A 136 -23.90 -10.94 6.06
CA LYS A 136 -23.74 -11.81 7.23
C LYS A 136 -24.11 -11.13 8.55
N LEU A 137 -23.82 -9.84 8.69
CA LEU A 137 -24.23 -9.08 9.88
C LEU A 137 -25.76 -9.02 10.00
N TRP A 138 -26.45 -8.77 8.89
CA TRP A 138 -27.91 -8.85 8.83
C TRP A 138 -28.43 -10.24 9.19
N GLN A 139 -27.81 -11.30 8.66
CA GLN A 139 -28.22 -12.68 8.94
C GLN A 139 -28.05 -13.05 10.42
N GLN A 140 -26.92 -12.67 11.04
CA GLN A 140 -26.66 -12.93 12.45
C GLN A 140 -27.66 -12.20 13.36
N GLN A 141 -28.05 -10.98 13.02
CA GLN A 141 -29.07 -10.26 13.76
C GLN A 141 -30.47 -10.83 13.59
N LYS A 142 -30.84 -11.25 12.37
CA LYS A 142 -32.10 -11.95 12.15
C LYS A 142 -32.15 -13.21 13.02
N GLN A 143 -31.07 -13.97 13.09
CA GLN A 143 -30.99 -15.13 13.99
C GLN A 143 -31.11 -14.77 15.47
N ARG A 144 -30.54 -13.64 15.92
CA ARG A 144 -30.72 -13.13 17.29
C ARG A 144 -32.16 -12.70 17.59
N LEU A 145 -32.85 -12.12 16.60
CA LEU A 145 -34.25 -11.69 16.73
C LEU A 145 -35.23 -12.85 16.76
N TYR A 146 -35.02 -13.88 15.94
CA TYR A 146 -35.87 -15.08 15.91
C TYR A 146 -35.49 -16.12 16.99
N GLY A 147 -34.30 -16.04 17.59
CA GLY A 147 -33.75 -17.02 18.53
C GLY A 147 -34.20 -16.89 20.00
N GLY A 148 -34.95 -15.84 20.36
CA GLY A 148 -35.74 -15.80 21.60
C GLY A 148 -35.02 -16.08 22.93
N HIS A 149 -33.70 -15.94 23.05
CA HIS A 149 -32.99 -16.15 24.32
C HIS A 149 -32.16 -14.94 24.74
N THR A 150 -32.57 -14.44 25.91
CA THR A 150 -31.85 -13.62 26.87
C THR A 150 -30.34 -13.89 26.88
N ASN A 151 -29.56 -12.93 26.42
CA ASN A 151 -28.27 -12.63 27.02
C ASN A 151 -28.04 -11.13 26.85
N LEU A 152 -28.18 -10.45 27.99
CA LEU A 152 -27.77 -9.08 28.25
C LEU A 152 -26.38 -8.84 27.64
N SER A 153 -26.31 -8.10 26.54
CA SER A 153 -25.07 -7.49 26.07
C SER A 153 -25.11 -6.04 26.47
N VAL A 154 -24.35 -5.68 27.51
CA VAL A 154 -24.11 -4.30 27.91
C VAL A 154 -23.35 -3.64 26.76
N HIS A 155 -24.03 -2.80 25.98
CA HIS A 155 -23.38 -1.92 25.02
C HIS A 155 -23.10 -0.59 25.73
N ALA A 156 -21.85 -0.36 26.10
CA ALA A 156 -21.41 0.96 26.56
C ALA A 156 -21.46 1.93 25.35
N ASN A 157 -22.49 2.78 25.31
CA ASN A 157 -22.60 3.86 24.34
C ASN A 157 -21.72 5.03 24.83
N LEU A 158 -20.63 5.33 24.13
CA LEU A 158 -19.73 6.45 24.42
C LEU A 158 -20.31 7.78 23.87
N SER A 159 -21.55 8.13 24.24
CA SER A 159 -22.13 9.40 23.76
C SER A 159 -23.08 10.11 24.72
N GLU A 160 -23.34 9.59 25.92
CA GLU A 160 -24.09 10.36 26.92
C GLU A 160 -23.75 9.87 28.33
N ASP A 161 -23.51 10.83 29.22
CA ASP A 161 -23.08 10.66 30.60
C ASP A 161 -24.22 10.05 31.43
N GLY A 162 -24.26 8.72 31.54
CA GLY A 162 -25.27 8.02 32.34
C GLY A 162 -25.20 6.50 32.21
N ALA A 163 -24.56 5.84 33.20
CA ALA A 163 -24.62 4.39 33.34
C ALA A 163 -25.84 3.99 34.18
N GLU A 164 -26.98 3.70 33.52
CA GLU A 164 -28.14 3.13 34.19
C GLU A 164 -28.10 1.59 34.15
N VAL A 165 -27.99 0.97 35.33
CA VAL A 165 -27.98 -0.49 35.50
C VAL A 165 -29.41 -0.96 35.76
N ILE A 166 -30.10 -1.43 34.71
CA ILE A 166 -31.46 -1.97 34.84
C ILE A 166 -31.41 -3.43 35.31
N HIS A 167 -31.77 -3.66 36.57
CA HIS A 167 -32.07 -5.00 37.10
C HIS A 167 -33.51 -5.41 36.75
N HIS A 168 -33.70 -6.48 35.98
CA HIS A 168 -35.02 -7.07 35.77
C HIS A 168 -35.33 -8.16 36.81
N GLY A 169 -35.99 -7.76 37.90
CA GLY A 169 -36.84 -8.65 38.69
C GLY A 169 -38.16 -8.90 37.95
N GLY A 170 -38.60 -10.15 37.92
CA GLY A 170 -39.71 -10.60 37.08
C GLY A 170 -41.04 -9.91 37.35
N ASN A 171 -41.62 -9.34 36.30
CA ASN A 171 -43.03 -9.56 35.97
C ASN A 171 -43.31 -9.14 34.53
N SER A 172 -44.14 -9.94 33.89
CA SER A 172 -44.60 -9.86 32.50
C SER A 172 -45.16 -8.49 32.11
N THR A 173 -44.44 -7.79 31.25
CA THR A 173 -45.01 -6.81 30.32
C THR A 173 -44.41 -7.05 28.94
N THR A 174 -45.29 -7.21 27.97
CA THR A 174 -45.07 -7.27 26.52
C THR A 174 -43.87 -6.42 26.10
N PRO A 175 -42.93 -6.94 25.30
CA PRO A 175 -41.77 -6.16 24.89
C PRO A 175 -42.26 -5.06 23.95
N THR A 176 -42.30 -3.84 24.45
CA THR A 176 -42.48 -2.62 23.67
C THR A 176 -41.36 -2.59 22.63
N LYS A 177 -41.71 -2.65 21.34
CA LYS A 177 -40.82 -2.61 20.18
C LYS A 177 -40.09 -1.25 20.01
N LYS A 178 -39.45 -0.71 21.06
CA LYS A 178 -38.84 0.63 21.01
C LYS A 178 -37.35 0.71 21.33
N ASP A 179 -36.72 -0.33 21.87
CA ASP A 179 -35.27 -0.31 22.20
C ASP A 179 -34.42 -1.32 21.44
N LEU A 180 -34.93 -1.88 20.36
CA LEU A 180 -34.05 -2.48 19.36
C LEU A 180 -33.57 -1.32 18.50
N LYS A 181 -32.37 -0.79 18.74
CA LYS A 181 -31.66 0.05 17.75
C LYS A 181 -31.84 -0.66 16.42
N GLU A 182 -32.68 -0.09 15.57
CA GLU A 182 -32.95 -0.61 14.24
C GLU A 182 -31.57 -0.65 13.59
N PHE A 183 -31.04 -1.85 13.35
CA PHE A 183 -29.76 -1.97 12.70
C PHE A 183 -29.93 -1.31 11.35
N ASP A 184 -29.33 -0.12 11.22
CA ASP A 184 -29.41 0.59 9.97
C ASP A 184 -28.49 -0.13 8.98
N LEU A 185 -29.13 -1.06 8.27
CA LEU A 185 -28.55 -1.76 7.14
C LEU A 185 -28.02 -0.77 6.12
N GLY A 186 -28.68 0.39 5.98
CA GLY A 186 -28.25 1.49 5.14
C GLY A 186 -26.88 1.99 5.58
N ASP A 187 -26.74 2.41 6.83
CA ASP A 187 -25.46 2.90 7.37
C ASP A 187 -24.34 1.87 7.23
N THR A 188 -24.58 0.62 7.62
CA THR A 188 -23.55 -0.44 7.51
C THR A 188 -23.14 -0.70 6.07
N PHE A 189 -24.09 -0.66 5.14
CA PHE A 189 -23.82 -0.82 3.72
C PHE A 189 -23.03 0.38 3.16
N VAL A 190 -23.37 1.60 3.54
CA VAL A 190 -22.66 2.83 3.12
C VAL A 190 -21.22 2.80 3.64
N TYR A 191 -20.99 2.52 4.92
CA TYR A 191 -19.64 2.42 5.49
C TYR A 191 -18.80 1.34 4.78
N GLN A 192 -19.39 0.17 4.52
CA GLN A 192 -18.68 -0.91 3.83
C GLN A 192 -18.38 -0.57 2.36
N ALA A 193 -19.29 0.12 1.67
CA ALA A 193 -19.08 0.58 0.30
C ALA A 193 -17.92 1.58 0.23
N ILE A 194 -17.89 2.56 1.14
CA ILE A 194 -16.79 3.53 1.25
C ILE A 194 -15.46 2.80 1.49
N HIS A 195 -15.41 1.91 2.48
CA HIS A 195 -14.20 1.16 2.80
C HIS A 195 -13.71 0.30 1.62
N THR A 196 -14.62 -0.30 0.85
CA THR A 196 -14.25 -1.11 -0.33
C THR A 196 -13.68 -0.24 -1.45
N ILE A 197 -14.29 0.92 -1.73
CA ILE A 197 -13.83 1.87 -2.76
C ILE A 197 -12.49 2.48 -2.37
N GLU A 198 -12.37 2.94 -1.13
CA GLU A 198 -11.14 3.49 -0.56
C GLU A 198 -10.01 2.47 -0.63
N PHE A 199 -10.28 1.21 -0.26
CA PHE A 199 -9.28 0.15 -0.36
C PHE A 199 -8.87 -0.11 -1.82
N ALA A 200 -9.80 -0.27 -2.75
CA ALA A 200 -9.50 -0.60 -4.15
C ALA A 200 -8.71 0.53 -4.84
N LEU A 201 -9.18 1.77 -4.73
CA LEU A 201 -8.49 2.94 -5.30
C LEU A 201 -7.20 3.27 -4.55
N GLY A 202 -7.22 3.14 -3.23
CA GLY A 202 -6.06 3.33 -2.35
C GLY A 202 -4.94 2.35 -2.66
N CYS A 203 -5.24 1.08 -2.95
CA CYS A 203 -4.22 0.11 -3.34
C CYS A 203 -3.44 0.50 -4.59
N ILE A 204 -4.14 1.02 -5.60
CA ILE A 204 -3.52 1.48 -6.85
C ILE A 204 -2.74 2.78 -6.60
N SER A 205 -3.36 3.74 -5.92
CA SER A 205 -2.77 5.04 -5.61
C SER A 205 -1.51 4.90 -4.74
N HIS A 206 -1.56 4.10 -3.68
CA HIS A 206 -0.43 3.87 -2.79
C HIS A 206 0.71 3.17 -3.53
N THR A 207 0.42 2.21 -4.42
CA THR A 207 1.47 1.55 -5.21
C THR A 207 2.14 2.54 -6.17
N ALA A 208 1.37 3.38 -6.86
CA ALA A 208 1.92 4.43 -7.71
C ALA A 208 2.73 5.48 -6.93
N SER A 209 2.30 5.84 -5.71
CA SER A 209 2.98 6.79 -4.83
C SER A 209 4.41 6.36 -4.46
N TYR A 210 4.71 5.05 -4.43
CA TYR A 210 6.09 4.56 -4.21
C TYR A 210 7.07 4.94 -5.34
N LEU A 211 6.60 5.34 -6.53
CA LEU A 211 7.45 5.91 -7.59
C LEU A 211 8.23 7.14 -7.10
N ARG A 212 7.72 7.82 -6.07
CA ARG A 212 8.43 8.93 -5.40
C ARG A 212 9.84 8.56 -4.95
N LEU A 213 10.06 7.34 -4.46
CA LEU A 213 11.38 6.88 -4.02
C LEU A 213 12.37 6.87 -5.19
N TRP A 214 11.92 6.45 -6.37
CA TRP A 214 12.72 6.50 -7.59
C TRP A 214 12.97 7.95 -8.04
N ALA A 215 11.93 8.79 -8.09
CA ALA A 215 12.06 10.18 -8.52
C ALA A 215 13.02 10.99 -7.64
N LEU A 216 12.92 10.82 -6.32
CA LEU A 216 13.79 11.46 -5.34
C LEU A 216 15.24 10.95 -5.46
N SER A 217 15.44 9.63 -5.65
CA SER A 217 16.76 9.05 -5.88
C SER A 217 17.40 9.56 -7.18
N LEU A 218 16.62 9.70 -8.25
CA LEU A 218 17.07 10.25 -9.52
C LEU A 218 17.46 11.73 -9.39
N ALA A 219 16.63 12.54 -8.72
CA ALA A 219 16.92 13.95 -8.48
C ALA A 219 18.21 14.13 -7.67
N HIS A 220 18.38 13.35 -6.60
CA HIS A 220 19.57 13.36 -5.77
C HIS A 220 20.84 12.98 -6.56
N ALA A 221 20.76 11.95 -7.39
CA ALA A 221 21.86 11.53 -8.25
C ALA A 221 22.23 12.62 -9.29
N GLN A 222 21.23 13.25 -9.91
CA GLN A 222 21.47 14.32 -10.89
C GLN A 222 22.04 15.58 -10.25
N LEU A 223 21.53 16.02 -9.09
CA LEU A 223 22.06 17.18 -8.40
C LEU A 223 23.51 16.94 -7.92
N SER A 224 23.82 15.73 -7.48
CA SER A 224 25.18 15.34 -7.12
C SER A 224 26.14 15.37 -8.32
N ASP A 225 25.70 14.87 -9.48
CA ASP A 225 26.51 14.90 -10.70
C ASP A 225 26.74 16.34 -11.22
N VAL A 226 25.71 17.20 -11.15
CA VAL A 226 25.83 18.61 -11.53
C VAL A 226 26.78 19.36 -10.59
N LEU A 227 26.69 19.15 -9.28
CA LEU A 227 27.62 19.75 -8.31
C LEU A 227 29.06 19.31 -8.57
N TRP A 228 29.27 18.02 -8.84
CA TRP A 228 30.59 17.50 -9.17
C TRP A 228 31.15 18.10 -10.48
N THR A 229 30.38 18.06 -11.55
CA THR A 229 30.82 18.46 -12.89
C THR A 229 30.98 19.98 -13.05
N MET A 230 30.16 20.79 -12.38
CA MET A 230 30.19 22.25 -12.51
C MET A 230 31.11 22.93 -11.50
N VAL A 231 31.24 22.40 -10.27
CA VAL A 231 32.05 23.04 -9.21
C VAL A 231 33.41 22.37 -9.10
N PHE A 232 33.46 21.08 -8.76
CA PHE A 232 34.72 20.44 -8.39
C PHE A 232 35.60 20.10 -9.60
N ARG A 233 35.01 19.60 -10.68
CA ARG A 233 35.74 19.27 -11.92
C ARG A 233 36.44 20.48 -12.54
N MET A 234 35.84 21.67 -12.49
CA MET A 234 36.47 22.90 -12.99
C MET A 234 37.71 23.29 -12.18
N GLY A 235 37.71 23.03 -10.87
CA GLY A 235 38.86 23.25 -9.98
C GLY A 235 40.01 22.25 -10.17
N LEU A 236 39.74 21.10 -10.81
CA LEU A 236 40.73 20.06 -11.13
C LEU A 236 41.43 20.25 -12.48
N LEU A 237 40.85 21.05 -13.38
CA LEU A 237 41.38 21.23 -14.74
C LEU A 237 42.60 22.17 -14.80
N GLN A 238 42.86 22.95 -13.75
CA GLN A 238 44.02 23.84 -13.69
C GLN A 238 45.24 23.09 -13.13
N GLY A 239 46.24 22.87 -13.98
CA GLY A 239 47.51 22.25 -13.59
C GLY A 239 48.50 23.23 -12.96
N GLY A 240 49.45 22.70 -12.17
CA GLY A 240 50.55 23.45 -11.56
C GLY A 240 50.40 23.66 -10.06
N TYR A 241 51.45 24.22 -9.43
CA TYR A 241 51.49 24.46 -7.97
C TYR A 241 50.41 25.46 -7.51
N LEU A 242 50.08 26.42 -8.37
CA LEU A 242 49.00 27.40 -8.16
C LEU A 242 47.61 26.75 -8.28
N GLY A 243 47.49 25.75 -9.16
CA GLY A 243 46.28 24.92 -9.28
C GLY A 243 45.98 24.15 -8.00
N ALA A 244 46.99 23.58 -7.33
CA ALA A 244 46.79 22.85 -6.06
C ALA A 244 46.19 23.72 -4.94
N VAL A 245 46.63 24.99 -4.84
CA VAL A 245 46.07 25.95 -3.87
C VAL A 245 44.63 26.31 -4.25
N LEU A 246 44.34 26.52 -5.53
CA LEU A 246 42.98 26.80 -6.01
C LEU A 246 42.03 25.63 -5.75
N THR A 247 42.47 24.38 -6.01
CA THR A 247 41.67 23.18 -5.77
C THR A 247 41.28 23.05 -4.30
N TYR A 248 42.14 23.45 -3.35
CA TYR A 248 41.80 23.45 -1.93
C TYR A 248 40.64 24.40 -1.58
N PHE A 249 40.65 25.63 -2.13
CA PHE A 249 39.56 26.57 -1.94
C PHE A 249 38.26 26.12 -2.62
N VAL A 250 38.35 25.60 -3.85
CA VAL A 250 37.18 25.06 -4.58
C VAL A 250 36.60 23.85 -3.85
N PHE A 251 37.45 23.00 -3.26
CA PHE A 251 37.01 21.87 -2.44
C PHE A 251 36.25 22.34 -1.19
N LEU A 252 36.71 23.40 -0.51
CA LEU A 252 36.00 23.95 0.66
C LEU A 252 34.59 24.43 0.28
N VAL A 253 34.47 25.14 -0.85
CA VAL A 253 33.17 25.58 -1.37
C VAL A 253 32.30 24.38 -1.73
N PHE A 254 32.84 23.40 -2.46
CA PHE A 254 32.15 22.17 -2.84
C PHE A 254 31.64 21.37 -1.62
N ALA A 255 32.50 21.20 -0.60
CA ALA A 255 32.16 20.48 0.63
C ALA A 255 31.04 21.20 1.39
N THR A 256 31.11 22.52 1.53
CA THR A 256 30.08 23.32 2.19
C THR A 256 28.74 23.22 1.45
N MET A 257 28.76 23.30 0.12
CA MET A 257 27.56 23.21 -0.71
C MET A 257 26.94 21.80 -0.65
N THR A 258 27.77 20.76 -0.62
CA THR A 258 27.32 19.36 -0.48
C THR A 258 26.63 19.14 0.86
N VAL A 259 27.20 19.62 1.96
CA VAL A 259 26.59 19.50 3.29
C VAL A 259 25.26 20.24 3.37
N PHE A 260 25.20 21.49 2.89
CA PHE A 260 24.00 22.30 3.00
C PHE A 260 22.86 21.84 2.07
N ILE A 261 23.18 21.59 0.79
CA ILE A 261 22.16 21.27 -0.22
C ILE A 261 21.85 19.77 -0.23
N LEU A 262 22.85 18.93 -0.48
CA LEU A 262 22.65 17.49 -0.70
C LEU A 262 22.35 16.73 0.61
N VAL A 263 22.99 17.09 1.72
CA VAL A 263 22.79 16.37 2.99
C VAL A 263 21.63 16.97 3.78
N LEU A 264 21.63 18.28 4.05
CA LEU A 264 20.58 18.88 4.89
C LEU A 264 19.26 19.07 4.16
N MET A 265 19.22 19.88 3.09
CA MET A 265 17.94 20.21 2.45
C MET A 265 17.31 19.02 1.73
N GLU A 266 18.07 18.31 0.91
CA GLU A 266 17.56 17.12 0.23
C GLU A 266 17.30 15.96 1.18
N GLY A 267 18.18 15.73 2.18
CA GLY A 267 17.97 14.70 3.20
C GLY A 267 16.70 14.93 4.02
N LEU A 268 16.39 16.18 4.38
CA LEU A 268 15.14 16.52 5.07
C LEU A 268 13.91 16.26 4.18
N SER A 269 13.98 16.63 2.89
CA SER A 269 12.90 16.36 1.93
C SER A 269 12.67 14.85 1.75
N ALA A 270 13.76 14.09 1.64
CA ALA A 270 13.73 12.63 1.58
C ALA A 270 13.07 12.01 2.83
N PHE A 271 13.46 12.50 4.01
CA PHE A 271 12.90 12.07 5.28
C PHE A 271 11.38 12.32 5.38
N LEU A 272 10.91 13.52 5.01
CA LEU A 272 9.47 13.84 5.05
C LEU A 272 8.66 12.98 4.06
N HIS A 273 9.23 12.67 2.90
CA HIS A 273 8.61 11.76 1.95
C HIS A 273 8.55 10.32 2.46
N ALA A 274 9.58 9.85 3.17
CA ALA A 274 9.58 8.55 3.85
C ALA A 274 8.56 8.50 5.01
N LEU A 275 8.48 9.57 5.81
CA LEU A 275 7.50 9.70 6.89
C LEU A 275 6.07 9.63 6.34
N ARG A 276 5.80 10.35 5.25
CA ARG A 276 4.50 10.27 4.56
C ARG A 276 4.18 8.84 4.10
N LEU A 277 5.14 8.16 3.46
CA LEU A 277 5.00 6.76 3.05
C LEU A 277 4.65 5.84 4.22
N HIS A 278 5.17 6.13 5.40
CA HIS A 278 4.84 5.37 6.60
C HIS A 278 3.44 5.71 7.14
N TRP A 279 3.11 7.00 7.22
CA TRP A 279 1.83 7.45 7.79
C TRP A 279 0.64 7.10 6.89
N VAL A 280 0.70 7.41 5.60
CA VAL A 280 -0.44 7.27 4.70
C VAL A 280 -0.46 5.89 4.06
N GLU A 281 0.65 5.40 3.54
CA GLU A 281 0.67 4.15 2.77
C GLU A 281 0.85 2.88 3.65
N PHE A 282 1.50 2.98 4.82
CA PHE A 282 1.73 1.83 5.71
C PHE A 282 0.71 1.73 6.85
N GLN A 283 0.49 2.80 7.63
CA GLN A 283 -0.38 2.77 8.81
C GLN A 283 -1.88 2.62 8.46
N SER A 284 -2.34 3.18 7.33
CA SER A 284 -3.74 3.07 6.88
C SER A 284 -4.29 1.64 6.75
N LYS A 285 -3.43 0.62 6.75
CA LYS A 285 -3.80 -0.80 6.57
C LYS A 285 -4.16 -1.54 7.85
N PHE A 286 -3.62 -1.11 8.98
CA PHE A 286 -3.75 -1.84 10.25
C PHE A 286 -4.08 -0.92 11.43
N TYR A 287 -3.74 0.38 11.33
CA TYR A 287 -3.94 1.34 12.40
C TYR A 287 -5.26 2.08 12.20
N ALA A 288 -6.24 1.79 13.05
CA ALA A 288 -7.56 2.43 13.02
C ALA A 288 -7.59 3.84 13.66
N GLY A 289 -6.53 4.24 14.38
CA GLY A 289 -6.43 5.58 14.98
C GLY A 289 -7.35 5.84 16.18
N THR A 290 -8.11 4.84 16.63
CA THR A 290 -9.05 4.98 17.75
C THR A 290 -8.37 4.61 19.07
N GLY A 291 -7.95 5.61 19.84
CA GLY A 291 -7.37 5.40 21.17
C GLY A 291 -7.13 6.72 21.89
N HIS A 292 -7.03 6.64 23.22
CA HIS A 292 -6.59 7.75 24.06
C HIS A 292 -5.15 7.51 24.50
N LEU A 293 -4.35 8.58 24.52
CA LEU A 293 -2.99 8.51 25.06
C LEU A 293 -3.09 8.12 26.54
N PHE A 294 -2.40 7.04 26.92
CA PHE A 294 -2.33 6.65 28.32
C PHE A 294 -1.52 7.69 29.09
N MET A 295 -2.20 8.44 29.95
CA MET A 295 -1.59 9.40 30.86
C MET A 295 -1.73 8.85 32.29
N PRO A 296 -0.67 8.22 32.85
CA PRO A 296 -0.71 7.76 34.23
C PRO A 296 -0.67 8.97 35.16
N PHE A 297 -1.33 8.85 36.31
CA PHE A 297 -1.15 9.83 37.39
C PHE A 297 0.29 9.71 37.93
N SER A 298 1.11 10.72 37.66
CA SER A 298 2.50 10.81 38.12
C SER A 298 2.74 12.14 38.81
N PHE A 299 3.30 12.12 40.01
CA PHE A 299 3.62 13.35 40.72
C PHE A 299 4.67 14.20 40.00
N ILE A 300 5.55 13.58 39.21
CA ILE A 300 6.60 14.28 38.45
C ILE A 300 5.98 15.14 37.34
N THR A 301 4.96 14.62 36.64
CA THR A 301 4.29 15.38 35.57
C THR A 301 3.48 16.54 36.14
N VAL A 302 2.81 16.34 37.27
CA VAL A 302 2.05 17.40 37.95
C VAL A 302 2.97 18.50 38.48
N LEU A 303 4.13 18.14 39.07
CA LEU A 303 5.08 19.14 39.56
C LEU A 303 5.71 19.95 38.42
N GLU A 304 5.99 19.30 37.29
CA GLU A 304 6.52 19.98 36.10
C GLU A 304 5.47 20.91 35.46
N GLU A 305 4.20 20.49 35.38
CA GLU A 305 3.11 21.36 34.92
C GLU A 305 2.92 22.58 35.84
N ALA A 306 3.00 22.38 37.16
CA ALA A 306 2.94 23.48 38.12
C ALA A 306 4.14 24.46 37.96
N ARG A 307 5.34 23.93 37.73
CA ARG A 307 6.56 24.74 37.50
C ARG A 307 6.46 25.55 36.21
N ILE A 308 6.00 24.94 35.11
CA ILE A 308 5.80 25.63 33.82
C ILE A 308 4.72 26.72 33.96
N ALA A 309 3.66 26.45 34.73
CA ALA A 309 2.65 27.46 35.02
C ALA A 309 3.26 28.66 35.77
N GLU A 310 4.06 28.43 36.82
CA GLU A 310 4.75 29.51 37.54
C GLU A 310 5.67 30.34 36.63
N GLU A 311 6.42 29.71 35.71
CA GLU A 311 7.30 30.39 34.76
C GLU A 311 6.55 31.19 33.68
N THR A 312 5.31 30.82 33.33
CA THR A 312 4.51 31.55 32.34
C THR A 312 3.74 32.73 32.93
N PHE A 313 3.57 32.79 34.25
CA PHE A 313 2.92 33.90 34.95
C PHE A 313 3.89 34.99 35.44
N ASN A 314 5.20 34.82 35.25
CA ASN A 314 6.26 35.75 35.65
C ASN A 314 6.94 36.38 34.44
#